data_AF-A0A1Y1S4B7-F1
#
_entry.id   AF-A0A1Y1S4B7-F1
#
_cell.length_a   1.000
_cell.length_b   1.000
_cell.length_c   1.000
_cell.angle_alpha   90.00
_cell.angle_beta   90.00
_cell.angle_gamma   90.00
#
_symmetry.space_group_name_H-M   'P 1'
#
loop_
_entity.id
_entity.type
_entity.pdbx_description
1 polymer ?
#
loop_
_entity_poly.entity_id
_entity_poly.type
_entity_poly.pdbx_seq_one_letter_code
_entity_poly.pdbx_strand_id
1 'polypeptide(L)' 'METIIRYKLVTFLEENIMISNYQHGFRNKRSCLTNLLDFYNDVFNIYDKTKTVDIISLEFQKAFDKILHKRLLKTN' A
#
# COMPACT_ATOMS: atom_id res chain seq x y z
N MET A 1 -6.84 -18.63 -15.24
CA MET A 1 -5.82 -19.11 -14.29
C MET A 1 -5.32 -17.99 -13.39
N GLU A 2 -4.90 -16.85 -13.95
CA GLU A 2 -4.44 -15.67 -13.19
C GLU A 2 -5.43 -15.18 -12.11
N THR A 3 -6.72 -15.04 -12.45
CA THR A 3 -7.75 -14.61 -11.47
C THR A 3 -7.84 -15.51 -10.25
N ILE A 4 -7.66 -16.83 -10.43
CA ILE A 4 -7.72 -17.81 -9.33
C ILE A 4 -6.48 -17.68 -8.44
N ILE A 5 -5.30 -17.51 -9.05
CA ILE A 5 -4.04 -17.28 -8.34
C ILE A 5 -4.13 -15.97 -7.56
N ARG A 6 -4.56 -14.88 -8.21
CA ARG A 6 -4.77 -13.57 -7.59
C ARG A 6 -5.71 -13.68 -6.39
N TYR A 7 -6.84 -14.36 -6.54
CA TYR A 7 -7.80 -14.53 -5.46
C TYR A 7 -7.15 -15.22 -4.25
N LYS A 8 -6.49 -16.36 -4.46
CA LYS A 8 -5.81 -17.09 -3.37
C LYS A 8 -4.72 -16.25 -2.70
N LEU A 9 -3.89 -15.55 -3.49
CA LEU A 9 -2.82 -14.71 -2.97
C LEU A 9 -3.35 -13.53 -2.15
N VAL A 10 -4.34 -12.81 -2.67
CA VAL A 10 -4.93 -11.67 -1.97
C VAL A 10 -5.57 -12.13 -0.66
N THR A 11 -6.35 -13.22 -0.69
CA THR A 11 -6.95 -13.78 0.54
C THR A 11 -5.87 -14.11 1.58
N PHE A 12 -4.81 -14.82 1.19
CA PHE A 12 -3.71 -15.15 2.08
C PHE A 12 -3.02 -13.92 2.66
N LEU A 13 -2.72 -12.91 1.84
CA LEU A 13 -2.05 -11.68 2.28
C LEU A 13 -2.90 -10.86 3.27
N GLU A 14 -4.22 -10.83 3.06
CA GLU A 14 -5.18 -10.14 3.93
C GLU A 14 -5.38 -10.88 5.26
N GLU A 15 -5.58 -12.20 5.24
CA GLU A 15 -5.78 -13.02 6.45
C GLU A 15 -4.54 -13.03 7.36
N ASN A 16 -3.34 -12.94 6.77
CA ASN A 16 -2.09 -12.93 7.51
C ASN A 16 -1.55 -11.51 7.78
N ILE A 17 -2.32 -10.46 7.45
CA ILE A 17 -1.96 -9.05 7.71
C ILE A 17 -0.55 -8.72 7.15
N MET A 18 -0.21 -9.27 5.99
CA MET A 18 1.12 -9.11 5.38
C MET A 18 1.30 -7.77 4.65
N ILE A 19 0.19 -7.05 4.41
CA ILE A 19 0.18 -5.75 3.75
C ILE A 19 -0.13 -4.67 4.79
N SER A 20 0.62 -3.56 4.73
CA SER A 20 0.42 -2.41 5.61
C SER A 20 -1.02 -1.88 5.55
N ASN A 21 -1.54 -1.47 6.71
CA ASN A 21 -2.84 -0.79 6.81
C ASN A 21 -2.85 0.61 6.17
N TYR A 22 -1.70 1.18 5.84
CA TYR A 22 -1.60 2.43 5.07
C TYR A 22 -1.49 2.19 3.56
N GLN A 23 -1.45 0.93 3.10
CA GLN A 23 -1.50 0.64 1.67
C GLN A 23 -2.96 0.58 1.21
N HIS A 24 -3.33 1.46 0.26
CA HIS A 24 -4.68 1.49 -0.33
C HIS A 24 -4.73 0.90 -1.75
N GLY A 25 -3.63 1.02 -2.51
CA GLY A 25 -3.56 0.49 -3.86
C GLY A 25 -3.78 -1.02 -3.91
N PHE A 26 -4.59 -1.48 -4.88
CA PHE A 26 -4.89 -2.89 -5.16
C PHE A 26 -5.55 -3.67 -4.00
N ARG A 27 -6.14 -2.99 -3.01
CA ARG A 27 -6.84 -3.64 -1.89
C ARG A 27 -8.35 -3.52 -2.01
N ASN A 28 -9.05 -4.53 -1.50
CA ASN A 28 -10.50 -4.49 -1.45
C ASN A 28 -10.98 -3.42 -0.45
N LYS A 29 -12.08 -2.73 -0.76
CA LYS A 29 -12.69 -1.67 0.08
C LYS A 29 -11.76 -0.47 0.39
N ARG A 30 -10.65 -0.32 -0.32
CA ARG A 30 -9.74 0.82 -0.22
C ARG A 30 -9.61 1.49 -1.57
N SER A 31 -9.71 2.80 -1.58
CA SER A 31 -9.67 3.65 -2.77
C SER A 31 -8.65 4.77 -2.62
N CYS A 32 -8.33 5.45 -3.73
CA CYS A 32 -7.52 6.66 -3.70
C CYS A 32 -8.12 7.74 -2.79
N LEU A 33 -9.46 7.82 -2.72
CA LEU A 33 -10.14 8.77 -1.83
C LEU A 33 -9.91 8.42 -0.36
N THR A 34 -10.08 7.15 0.03
CA THR A 34 -9.81 6.74 1.43
C THR A 34 -8.36 6.99 1.83
N ASN A 35 -7.41 6.79 0.90
CA ASN A 35 -5.99 7.08 1.14
C ASN A 35 -5.76 8.57 1.42
N LEU A 36 -6.40 9.43 0.63
CA LEU A 36 -6.28 10.88 0.79
C LEU A 36 -6.91 11.36 2.10
N LEU A 37 -8.07 10.80 2.47
CA LEU A 37 -8.75 11.11 3.72
C LEU A 37 -7.91 10.67 4.93
N ASP A 38 -7.37 9.45 4.92
CA ASP A 38 -6.52 8.94 6.01
C ASP A 38 -5.25 9.79 6.15
N PHE A 39 -4.63 10.15 5.01
CA PHE A 39 -3.47 11.06 4.99
C PHE A 39 -3.78 12.43 5.62
N TYR A 40 -4.86 13.10 5.18
CA TYR A 40 -5.20 14.42 5.72
C TYR A 40 -5.61 14.36 7.19
N ASN A 41 -6.29 13.29 7.60
CA ASN A 41 -6.61 13.08 9.01
C ASN A 41 -5.32 13.05 9.85
N ASP A 42 -4.28 12.33 9.40
CA ASP A 42 -2.99 12.29 10.10
C ASP A 42 -2.29 13.66 10.11
N VAL A 43 -2.30 14.38 8.98
CA VAL A 43 -1.73 15.73 8.88
C VAL A 43 -2.44 16.70 9.84
N PHE A 44 -3.77 16.73 9.85
CA PHE A 44 -4.53 17.64 10.71
C PHE A 44 -4.35 17.29 12.19
N ASN A 45 -4.31 16.02 12.55
CA ASN A 45 -4.04 15.59 13.92
C ASN A 45 -2.67 16.04 14.45
N ILE A 46 -1.68 16.20 13.57
CA ILE A 46 -0.36 16.76 13.93
C ILE A 46 -0.42 18.28 13.98
N TYR A 47 -1.07 18.89 12.99
CA TYR A 47 -1.23 20.34 12.88
C TYR A 47 -1.96 20.92 14.10
N ASP A 48 -3.04 20.28 14.56
CA ASP A 48 -3.82 20.69 15.74
C ASP A 48 -2.99 20.65 17.04
N LYS A 49 -1.90 19.87 17.05
CA LYS A 49 -0.93 19.81 18.16
C LYS A 49 0.20 20.83 17.98
N THR A 50 0.01 21.82 17.11
CA THR A 50 0.95 22.90 16.76
C THR A 50 2.33 22.40 16.31
N LYS A 51 2.38 21.20 15.72
CA LYS A 51 3.60 20.62 15.17
C LYS A 51 3.67 20.83 13.66
N THR A 52 4.89 20.92 13.14
CA THR A 52 5.15 21.02 11.70
C THR A 52 5.09 19.66 11.03
N VAL A 53 4.64 19.63 9.77
CA VAL A 53 4.58 18.43 8.94
C VAL A 53 5.33 18.70 7.65
N ASP A 54 6.32 17.85 7.36
CA ASP A 54 7.01 17.80 6.07
C ASP A 54 6.58 16.54 5.31
N ILE A 55 6.37 16.67 4.00
CA ILE A 55 5.87 15.57 3.15
C ILE A 55 6.91 15.26 2.09
N ILE A 56 7.29 13.98 2.00
CA ILE A 56 8.17 13.47 0.94
C ILE A 56 7.34 12.59 0.02
N SER A 57 7.20 13.02 -1.24
CA SER A 57 6.56 12.20 -2.28
C SER A 57 7.62 11.38 -3.01
N LEU A 58 7.38 10.07 -3.13
CA LEU A 58 8.28 9.12 -3.78
C LEU A 58 7.55 8.38 -4.89
N GLU A 59 8.21 8.18 -6.03
CA GLU A 59 7.68 7.42 -7.15
C GLU A 59 8.71 6.44 -7.70
N PHE A 60 8.24 5.26 -8.11
CA PHE A 60 9.07 4.26 -8.79
C PHE A 60 9.02 4.45 -10.31
N GLN A 61 10.17 4.63 -10.94
CA GLN A 61 10.25 4.63 -12.41
C GLN A 61 10.05 3.22 -12.96
N LYS A 62 9.01 3.00 -13.78
CA LYS A 62 8.70 1.71 -14.42
C LYS A 62 8.60 0.56 -13.41
N ALA A 63 7.78 0.75 -12.37
CA ALA A 63 7.68 -0.15 -11.22
C ALA A 63 7.48 -1.63 -11.59
N PHE A 64 6.64 -1.93 -12.58
CA PHE A 64 6.37 -3.30 -13.00
C PHE A 64 7.46 -3.91 -13.89
N ASP A 65 8.13 -3.10 -14.71
CA ASP A 65 9.18 -3.58 -15.61
C ASP A 65 10.49 -3.89 -14.87
N LYS A 66 10.75 -3.20 -13.75
CA LYS A 66 12.03 -3.27 -13.02
C LYS A 66 12.01 -4.28 -11.86
N ILE A 67 10.98 -5.09 -11.71
CA ILE A 67 10.89 -6.07 -10.61
C ILE A 67 11.90 -7.20 -10.82
N LEU A 68 12.78 -7.42 -9.84
CA LEU A 68 13.74 -8.53 -9.87
C LEU A 68 13.03 -9.87 -9.58
N HIS A 69 12.75 -10.67 -10.62
CA HIS A 69 12.01 -11.94 -10.49
C HIS A 69 12.59 -12.93 -9.48
N LYS A 70 13.93 -13.03 -9.38
CA LYS A 70 14.60 -13.90 -8.39
C LYS A 70 14.24 -13.53 -6.95
N ARG A 71 14.06 -12.24 -6.67
CA ARG A 71 13.64 -11.75 -5.34
C ARG A 71 12.14 -11.96 -5.13
N LEU A 72 11.33 -11.72 -6.17
CA LEU A 72 9.88 -11.87 -6.09
C LEU A 72 9.46 -13.31 -5.79
N LEU A 73 10.14 -14.29 -6.38
CA LEU A 73 9.81 -15.72 -6.25
C LEU A 73 10.56 -16.41 -5.09
N LYS A 74 11.30 -15.67 -4.27
CA LYS A 74 12.06 -16.26 -3.18
C LYS A 74 11.11 -16.73 -2.08
N THR A 75 11.14 -18.03 -1.79
CA THR A 75 10.55 -18.64 -0.59
C THR A 75 11.59 -18.69 0.53
N ASN A 76 11.15 -18.46 1.77
CA ASN A 76 11.97 -18.69 2.96
C ASN A 76 12.18 -20.18 3.22
#